data_AF-A0A0L9UW06-F1
#
_entry.id   AF-A0A0L9UW06-F1
#
_cell.length_a   1.000
_cell.length_b   1.000
_cell.length_c   1.000
_cell.angle_alpha   90.00
_cell.angle_beta   90.00
_cell.angle_gamma   90.00
#
_symmetry.space_group_name_H-M   'P 1'
#
loop_
_entity.id
_entity.type
_entity.pdbx_description
1 polymer ?
#
loop_
_entity_poly.entity_id
_entity_poly.type
_entity_poly.pdbx_seq_one_letter_code
_entity_poly.pdbx_strand_id
1 'polypeptide(L)'
;MVEVYPAPTVAVLSTGDELVEPTTGHLSRGQIRDSNRAMLLAAAVQLQCKVLDLGIAKDDKECLGRIWDKAFASGINILITSGGVSMGDKDYIKPLLEKRGKVHFDKVFIKPGKPFTFAEIDFQSSESKILAFGLPGNPVSSVVCFHLFVVPAIRLLAGWTDPHHLRVQARLQQPIKTDSFRPEYHRASVIWTDNDGTGNPGFVAVSTGHQVSSRLLSMKSANALLEFPATGRVVSAGTAVSAIIISDLRNMAFDENHMSSGAAFALPGIKSQKVTTDSSGDAEVRVAILTVSDTVAMGGGPDRSGPRAVSVINSSSEKLGGARVVATAVVPDNVAKIQNILRRWSDIEQMDLIITLGGTGFTPRDLTPEATKPLIEKETPGLLYVMMQESLKVTPFAMLSRSAAGIRGSTLIINMPGNPNAVAECMGALLPALKHGLKQIRGDKREKHPRHVPHVDAVPADVWEQSYRLSTADDVSCSCCN
;
A
#
# COMPACT_ATOMS: atom_id res chain seq x y z
N MET A 1 -16.23 -43.40 22.46
CA MET A 1 -16.44 -41.99 22.09
C MET A 1 -15.66 -41.13 23.09
N VAL A 2 -15.11 -40.01 22.65
CA VAL A 2 -14.38 -39.07 23.51
C VAL A 2 -15.18 -37.78 23.55
N GLU A 3 -15.49 -37.28 24.75
CA GLU A 3 -16.16 -35.99 24.94
C GLU A 3 -15.15 -34.85 24.70
N VAL A 4 -15.52 -33.89 23.84
CA VAL A 4 -14.65 -32.79 23.43
C VAL A 4 -15.43 -31.48 23.39
N TYR A 5 -14.75 -30.37 23.61
CA TYR A 5 -15.33 -29.05 23.37
C TYR A 5 -15.61 -28.86 21.87
N PRO A 6 -16.78 -28.33 21.48
CA PRO A 6 -17.12 -28.13 20.08
C PRO A 6 -16.34 -26.98 19.45
N ALA A 7 -16.06 -27.09 18.16
CA ALA A 7 -15.56 -25.95 17.38
C ALA A 7 -16.64 -24.86 17.28
N PRO A 8 -16.32 -23.59 17.55
CA PRO A 8 -17.30 -22.51 17.47
C PRO A 8 -17.74 -22.28 16.02
N THR A 9 -18.98 -21.80 15.87
CA THR A 9 -19.53 -21.37 14.60
C THR A 9 -19.34 -19.86 14.44
N VAL A 10 -18.62 -19.46 13.40
CA VAL A 10 -18.22 -18.08 13.11
C VAL A 10 -18.97 -17.58 11.88
N ALA A 11 -19.81 -16.56 12.04
CA ALA A 11 -20.45 -15.87 10.93
C ALA A 11 -19.64 -14.64 10.50
N VAL A 12 -19.46 -14.43 9.20
CA VAL A 12 -18.70 -13.31 8.65
C VAL A 12 -19.57 -12.50 7.68
N LEU A 13 -19.58 -11.19 7.88
CA LEU A 13 -20.29 -10.22 7.03
C LEU A 13 -19.35 -9.07 6.65
N SER A 14 -19.38 -8.61 5.41
CA SER A 14 -18.74 -7.36 5.01
C SER A 14 -19.78 -6.28 4.73
N THR A 15 -19.45 -5.03 5.05
CA THR A 15 -20.35 -3.90 4.89
C THR A 15 -19.68 -2.76 4.12
N GLY A 16 -20.39 -2.19 3.16
CA GLY A 16 -19.95 -1.03 2.41
C GLY A 16 -20.66 -0.93 1.06
N ASP A 17 -21.18 0.26 0.75
CA ASP A 17 -21.84 0.55 -0.53
C ASP A 17 -20.85 0.44 -1.74
N GLU A 18 -19.55 0.52 -1.49
CA GLU A 18 -18.48 0.34 -2.47
C GLU A 18 -18.19 -1.13 -2.82
N LEU A 19 -18.63 -2.08 -2.00
CA LEU A 19 -18.22 -3.48 -2.11
C LEU A 19 -18.99 -4.21 -3.22
N VAL A 20 -18.25 -5.02 -3.98
CA VAL A 20 -18.81 -6.01 -4.92
C VAL A 20 -18.22 -7.39 -4.67
N GLU A 21 -18.90 -8.43 -5.16
CA GLU A 21 -18.44 -9.81 -5.01
C GLU A 21 -17.04 -10.02 -5.61
N PRO A 22 -16.21 -10.92 -5.03
CA PRO A 22 -14.87 -11.21 -5.55
C PRO A 22 -14.85 -11.69 -7.00
N THR A 23 -15.93 -12.34 -7.45
CA THR A 23 -16.10 -12.86 -8.82
C THR A 23 -16.42 -11.78 -9.84
N THR A 24 -16.67 -10.54 -9.41
CA THR A 24 -17.03 -9.43 -10.31
C THR A 24 -15.86 -9.14 -11.27
N GLY A 25 -16.09 -9.33 -12.57
CA GLY A 25 -15.06 -9.14 -13.60
C GLY A 25 -14.66 -7.67 -13.79
N HIS A 26 -15.64 -6.78 -13.98
CA HIS A 26 -15.41 -5.36 -14.23
C HIS A 26 -15.94 -4.50 -13.08
N LEU A 27 -15.13 -3.55 -12.61
CA LEU A 27 -15.50 -2.63 -11.55
C LEU A 27 -16.04 -1.32 -12.13
N SER A 28 -17.19 -0.88 -11.62
CA SER A 28 -17.69 0.47 -11.89
C SER A 28 -16.98 1.50 -11.00
N ARG A 29 -17.20 2.78 -11.29
CA ARG A 29 -16.63 3.88 -10.51
C ARG A 29 -16.95 3.72 -9.01
N GLY A 30 -15.91 3.78 -8.19
CA GLY A 30 -16.04 3.72 -6.74
C GLY A 30 -16.28 2.31 -6.18
N GLN A 31 -16.24 1.26 -7.01
CA GLN A 31 -16.36 -0.12 -6.55
C GLN A 31 -15.00 -0.74 -6.25
N ILE A 32 -14.98 -1.57 -5.21
CA ILE A 32 -13.85 -2.45 -4.88
C ILE A 32 -14.39 -3.85 -4.56
N ARG A 33 -13.60 -4.88 -4.86
CA ARG A 33 -13.96 -6.25 -4.51
C ARG A 33 -13.83 -6.47 -3.02
N ASP A 34 -14.77 -7.21 -2.45
CA ASP A 34 -14.71 -7.63 -1.05
C ASP A 34 -13.58 -8.66 -0.84
N SER A 35 -12.46 -8.19 -0.31
CA SER A 35 -11.34 -9.06 0.08
C SER A 35 -11.46 -9.56 1.52
N ASN A 36 -12.18 -8.83 2.38
CA ASN A 36 -12.12 -9.08 3.82
C ASN A 36 -12.91 -10.32 4.20
N ARG A 37 -14.12 -10.48 3.65
CA ARG A 37 -14.96 -11.64 3.95
C ARG A 37 -14.26 -12.95 3.60
N ALA A 38 -13.76 -13.06 2.37
CA ALA A 38 -13.03 -14.25 1.92
C ALA A 38 -11.79 -14.52 2.80
N MET A 39 -11.03 -13.48 3.14
CA MET A 39 -9.85 -13.59 4.01
C MET A 39 -10.21 -14.06 5.42
N LEU A 40 -11.24 -13.49 6.04
CA LEU A 40 -11.67 -13.82 7.40
C LEU A 40 -12.32 -15.21 7.49
N LEU A 41 -13.12 -15.59 6.48
CA LEU A 41 -13.65 -16.95 6.35
C LEU A 41 -12.50 -17.97 6.24
N ALA A 42 -11.52 -17.71 5.38
CA ALA A 42 -10.35 -18.59 5.24
C ALA A 42 -9.57 -18.71 6.57
N ALA A 43 -9.37 -17.59 7.28
CA ALA A 43 -8.67 -17.59 8.57
C ALA A 43 -9.46 -18.35 9.66
N ALA A 44 -10.79 -18.27 9.68
CA ALA A 44 -11.64 -19.05 10.59
C ALA A 44 -11.62 -20.55 10.25
N VAL A 45 -11.63 -20.91 8.96
CA VAL A 45 -11.48 -22.30 8.50
C VAL A 45 -10.12 -22.88 8.91
N GLN A 46 -9.04 -22.11 8.83
CA GLN A 46 -7.71 -22.54 9.31
C GLN A 46 -7.68 -22.86 10.81
N LEU A 47 -8.60 -22.26 11.58
CA LEU A 47 -8.80 -22.53 13.02
C LEU A 47 -9.85 -23.62 13.27
N GLN A 48 -10.22 -24.37 12.23
CA GLN A 48 -11.18 -25.48 12.30
C GLN A 48 -12.58 -25.06 12.78
N CYS A 49 -12.93 -23.78 12.64
CA CYS A 49 -14.27 -23.29 12.95
C CYS A 49 -15.27 -23.71 11.87
N LYS A 50 -16.53 -23.89 12.27
CA LYS A 50 -17.64 -23.89 11.30
C LYS A 50 -17.87 -22.45 10.86
N VAL A 51 -17.98 -22.21 9.55
CA VAL A 51 -18.14 -20.86 9.03
C VAL A 51 -19.51 -20.66 8.40
N LEU A 52 -20.09 -19.49 8.61
CA LEU A 52 -21.32 -19.02 7.97
C LEU A 52 -21.01 -17.73 7.21
N ASP A 53 -21.06 -17.79 5.88
CA ASP A 53 -20.90 -16.62 5.02
C ASP A 53 -22.22 -15.85 4.92
N LEU A 54 -22.25 -14.62 5.43
CA LEU A 54 -23.42 -13.74 5.39
C LEU A 54 -23.40 -12.77 4.19
N GLY A 55 -22.37 -12.84 3.35
CA GLY A 55 -22.24 -12.02 2.15
C GLY A 55 -21.86 -10.57 2.39
N ILE A 56 -22.21 -9.73 1.42
CA ILE A 56 -22.04 -8.27 1.47
C ILE A 56 -23.38 -7.63 1.84
N ALA A 57 -23.39 -6.85 2.92
CA ALA A 57 -24.52 -6.03 3.29
C ALA A 57 -24.29 -4.57 2.86
N LYS A 58 -25.35 -3.95 2.35
CA LYS A 58 -25.38 -2.51 2.13
C LYS A 58 -25.44 -1.78 3.48
N ASP A 59 -25.07 -0.50 3.48
CA ASP A 59 -25.16 0.34 4.67
C ASP A 59 -26.61 0.76 4.93
N ASP A 60 -27.44 -0.22 5.30
CA ASP A 60 -28.85 -0.07 5.66
C ASP A 60 -29.14 -0.80 6.98
N LYS A 61 -29.67 -0.06 7.95
CA LYS A 61 -29.87 -0.53 9.33
C LYS A 61 -30.86 -1.69 9.41
N GLU A 62 -31.92 -1.68 8.59
CA GLU A 62 -32.94 -2.74 8.62
C GLU A 62 -32.43 -4.02 7.97
N CYS A 63 -31.75 -3.90 6.82
CA CYS A 63 -31.14 -5.02 6.11
C CYS A 63 -30.12 -5.74 7.01
N LEU A 64 -29.21 -4.98 7.63
CA LEU A 64 -28.24 -5.50 8.59
C LEU A 64 -28.91 -6.24 9.75
N GLY A 65 -29.96 -5.63 10.33
CA GLY A 65 -30.73 -6.25 11.41
C GLY A 65 -31.30 -7.62 11.03
N ARG A 66 -31.94 -7.72 9.85
CA ARG A 66 -32.52 -8.99 9.37
C ARG A 66 -31.47 -10.06 9.10
N ILE A 67 -30.32 -9.68 8.56
CA ILE A 67 -29.20 -10.61 8.33
C ILE A 67 -28.70 -11.17 9.67
N TRP A 68 -28.53 -10.30 10.67
CA TRP A 68 -28.06 -10.69 11.99
C TRP A 68 -29.08 -11.57 12.72
N ASP A 69 -30.37 -11.27 12.64
CA ASP A 69 -31.42 -12.10 13.24
C ASP A 69 -31.40 -13.53 12.69
N LYS A 70 -31.21 -13.68 11.38
CA LYS A 70 -31.05 -15.00 10.75
C LYS A 70 -29.77 -15.70 11.22
N ALA A 71 -28.67 -14.96 11.31
CA ALA A 71 -27.40 -15.52 11.77
C ALA A 71 -27.49 -16.00 13.23
N PHE A 72 -28.10 -15.22 14.12
CA PHE A 72 -28.30 -15.58 15.52
C PHE A 72 -29.24 -16.79 15.67
N ALA A 73 -30.35 -16.81 14.92
CA ALA A 73 -31.27 -17.95 14.88
C ALA A 73 -30.61 -19.23 14.36
N SER A 74 -29.52 -19.14 13.58
CA SER A 74 -28.75 -20.30 13.11
C SER A 74 -27.78 -20.88 14.15
N GLY A 75 -27.69 -20.28 15.34
CA GLY A 75 -26.88 -20.80 16.45
C GLY A 75 -25.39 -20.49 16.36
N ILE A 76 -25.02 -19.35 15.76
CA ILE A 76 -23.61 -18.90 15.71
C ILE A 76 -23.09 -18.57 17.11
N ASN A 77 -21.79 -18.74 17.34
CA ASN A 77 -21.13 -18.34 18.59
C ASN A 77 -20.42 -17.00 18.44
N ILE A 78 -19.92 -16.71 17.23
CA ILE A 78 -19.18 -15.49 16.93
C ILE A 78 -19.76 -14.83 15.68
N LEU A 79 -20.03 -13.53 15.75
CA LEU A 79 -20.30 -12.66 14.61
C LEU A 79 -19.09 -11.78 14.33
N ILE A 80 -18.60 -11.78 13.09
CA ILE A 80 -17.54 -10.90 12.62
C ILE A 80 -18.10 -10.00 11.53
N THR A 81 -17.98 -8.69 11.70
CA THR A 81 -18.27 -7.72 10.63
C THR A 81 -16.99 -7.02 10.21
N SER A 82 -16.81 -6.71 8.93
CA SER A 82 -15.70 -5.88 8.45
C SER A 82 -16.22 -4.65 7.72
N GLY A 83 -15.76 -3.46 8.12
CA GLY A 83 -16.31 -2.19 7.62
C GLY A 83 -17.39 -1.65 8.57
N GLY A 84 -17.86 -0.41 8.33
CA GLY A 84 -18.98 0.16 9.09
C GLY A 84 -18.72 0.48 10.58
N VAL A 85 -17.45 0.56 11.02
CA VAL A 85 -17.05 0.70 12.44
C VAL A 85 -16.16 1.92 12.74
N SER A 86 -16.09 2.89 11.82
CA SER A 86 -15.20 4.04 11.94
C SER A 86 -15.91 5.31 12.46
N MET A 87 -15.89 6.39 11.67
CA MET A 87 -16.45 7.72 12.00
C MET A 87 -17.34 8.23 10.86
N GLY A 88 -17.81 7.33 9.98
CA GLY A 88 -18.67 7.69 8.87
C GLY A 88 -20.11 7.86 9.31
N ASP A 89 -20.84 8.75 8.64
CA ASP A 89 -22.25 9.05 8.92
C ASP A 89 -23.18 7.83 8.73
N LYS A 90 -22.66 6.74 8.13
CA LYS A 90 -23.34 5.47 7.86
C LYS A 90 -22.79 4.28 8.66
N ASP A 91 -22.01 4.50 9.71
CA ASP A 91 -21.47 3.41 10.54
C ASP A 91 -22.54 2.82 11.48
N TYR A 92 -23.40 1.97 10.93
CA TYR A 92 -24.54 1.38 11.66
C TYR A 92 -24.18 0.21 12.58
N ILE A 93 -22.97 -0.34 12.49
CA ILE A 93 -22.57 -1.54 13.24
C ILE A 93 -22.61 -1.28 14.74
N LYS A 94 -21.94 -0.23 15.22
CA LYS A 94 -21.90 0.08 16.65
C LYS A 94 -23.31 0.32 17.23
N PRO A 95 -24.16 1.21 16.66
CA PRO A 95 -25.53 1.40 17.16
C PRO A 95 -26.39 0.13 17.14
N LEU A 96 -26.19 -0.77 16.17
CA LEU A 96 -26.89 -2.04 16.11
C LEU A 96 -26.44 -3.01 17.21
N LEU A 97 -25.13 -3.06 17.51
CA LEU A 97 -24.58 -3.85 18.61
C LEU A 97 -25.07 -3.33 19.96
N GLU A 98 -25.05 -2.02 20.19
CA GLU A 98 -25.55 -1.38 21.42
C GLU A 98 -27.04 -1.66 21.68
N LYS A 99 -27.84 -1.79 20.62
CA LYS A 99 -29.26 -2.11 20.75
C LYS A 99 -29.51 -3.58 21.13
N ARG A 100 -28.60 -4.49 20.77
CA ARG A 100 -28.78 -5.94 20.87
C ARG A 100 -27.97 -6.58 22.00
N GLY A 101 -27.12 -5.82 22.66
CA GLY A 101 -26.31 -6.32 23.76
C GLY A 101 -25.38 -5.25 24.31
N LYS A 102 -24.28 -5.70 24.92
CA LYS A 102 -23.32 -4.83 25.61
C LYS A 102 -22.07 -4.62 24.77
N VAL A 103 -21.85 -3.39 24.30
CA VAL A 103 -20.56 -2.99 23.73
C VAL A 103 -19.58 -2.71 24.87
N HIS A 104 -18.41 -3.37 24.85
CA HIS A 104 -17.38 -3.19 25.86
C HIS A 104 -16.39 -2.07 25.51
N PHE A 105 -16.02 -1.98 24.24
CA PHE A 105 -15.16 -0.94 23.68
C PHE A 105 -15.34 -0.85 22.16
N ASP A 106 -15.01 0.30 21.59
CA ASP A 106 -15.14 0.61 20.15
C ASP A 106 -13.82 1.08 19.51
N LYS A 107 -12.77 1.23 20.32
CA LYS A 107 -11.45 1.66 19.90
C LYS A 107 -10.39 0.95 20.70
N VAL A 108 -9.27 0.69 20.04
CA VAL A 108 -8.06 0.11 20.63
C VAL A 108 -6.86 0.98 20.31
N PHE A 109 -5.91 1.05 21.26
CA PHE A 109 -4.71 1.86 21.13
C PHE A 109 -3.58 1.09 20.45
N ILE A 110 -3.77 0.73 19.18
CA ILE A 110 -2.82 -0.07 18.39
C ILE A 110 -2.69 0.44 16.94
N LYS A 111 -1.65 -0.02 16.26
CA LYS A 111 -1.44 0.17 14.81
C LYS A 111 -1.02 -1.16 14.16
N PRO A 112 -1.64 -1.55 13.03
CA PRO A 112 -2.92 -1.07 12.50
C PRO A 112 -4.10 -1.50 13.41
N GLY A 113 -5.32 -0.99 13.17
CA GLY A 113 -6.52 -1.50 13.84
C GLY A 113 -7.24 -0.61 14.87
N LYS A 114 -7.00 0.72 14.89
CA LYS A 114 -7.66 1.64 15.85
C LYS A 114 -9.18 1.44 16.02
N PRO A 115 -10.01 1.51 14.95
CA PRO A 115 -11.44 1.26 15.09
C PRO A 115 -11.66 -0.25 15.21
N PHE A 116 -12.16 -0.70 16.36
CA PHE A 116 -12.46 -2.10 16.61
C PHE A 116 -13.51 -2.16 17.71
N THR A 117 -14.63 -2.79 17.41
CA THR A 117 -15.75 -2.90 18.35
C THR A 117 -15.86 -4.33 18.86
N PHE A 118 -15.97 -4.48 20.17
CA PHE A 118 -16.29 -5.76 20.79
C PHE A 118 -17.59 -5.63 21.59
N ALA A 119 -18.50 -6.58 21.37
CA ALA A 119 -19.76 -6.64 22.08
C ALA A 119 -20.17 -8.08 22.41
N GLU A 120 -20.93 -8.24 23.49
CA GLU A 120 -21.65 -9.46 23.80
C GLU A 120 -23.12 -9.25 23.47
N ILE A 121 -23.71 -10.15 22.67
CA ILE A 121 -25.10 -10.08 22.23
C ILE A 121 -25.91 -11.13 22.97
N ASP A 122 -27.05 -10.70 23.51
CA ASP A 122 -28.02 -11.57 24.17
C ASP A 122 -29.07 -11.99 23.13
N PHE A 123 -29.32 -13.29 22.99
CA PHE A 123 -30.30 -13.81 22.03
C PHE A 123 -31.22 -14.88 22.66
N GLN A 124 -32.53 -14.64 22.60
CA GLN A 124 -33.61 -15.58 22.98
C GLN A 124 -33.40 -16.36 24.28
N SER A 125 -33.12 -15.68 25.40
CA SER A 125 -32.98 -16.28 26.74
C SER A 125 -31.99 -17.46 26.84
N SER A 126 -31.11 -17.62 25.85
CA SER A 126 -30.01 -18.58 25.88
C SER A 126 -29.02 -18.18 26.97
N GLU A 127 -28.51 -19.16 27.73
CA GLU A 127 -27.40 -18.92 28.66
C GLU A 127 -26.10 -18.56 27.92
N SER A 128 -25.99 -18.92 26.64
CA SER A 128 -24.79 -18.68 25.83
C SER A 128 -24.92 -17.40 25.01
N LYS A 129 -24.04 -16.43 25.29
CA LYS A 129 -23.96 -15.16 24.54
C LYS A 129 -23.25 -15.33 23.21
N ILE A 130 -23.58 -14.46 22.26
CA ILE A 130 -22.89 -14.38 20.97
C ILE A 130 -21.83 -13.29 21.06
N LEU A 131 -20.58 -13.61 20.73
CA LEU A 131 -19.49 -12.62 20.69
C LEU A 131 -19.49 -11.90 19.34
N ALA A 132 -19.60 -10.57 19.35
CA ALA A 132 -19.60 -9.78 18.14
C ALA A 132 -18.33 -8.91 18.03
N PHE A 133 -17.62 -9.06 16.91
CA PHE A 133 -16.39 -8.33 16.59
C PHE A 133 -16.61 -7.45 15.35
N GLY A 134 -16.66 -6.14 15.56
CA GLY A 134 -16.66 -5.15 14.51
C GLY A 134 -15.23 -4.80 14.10
N LEU A 135 -14.73 -5.48 13.05
CA LEU A 135 -13.39 -5.30 12.53
C LEU A 135 -13.28 -4.07 11.60
N PRO A 136 -12.12 -3.40 11.59
CA PRO A 136 -11.84 -2.32 10.63
C PRO A 136 -12.04 -2.76 9.17
N GLY A 137 -12.51 -1.83 8.31
CA GLY A 137 -12.66 -2.08 6.86
C GLY A 137 -11.34 -2.19 6.09
N ASN A 138 -10.26 -1.55 6.58
CA ASN A 138 -8.94 -1.68 5.98
C ASN A 138 -8.41 -3.12 6.10
N PRO A 139 -8.04 -3.82 5.00
CA PRO A 139 -7.76 -5.25 5.02
C PRO A 139 -6.70 -5.70 6.02
N VAL A 140 -5.56 -5.01 6.09
CA VAL A 140 -4.50 -5.37 7.04
C VAL A 140 -4.98 -5.17 8.49
N SER A 141 -5.67 -4.06 8.76
CA SER A 141 -6.22 -3.81 10.08
C SER A 141 -7.20 -4.92 10.48
N SER A 142 -8.05 -5.36 9.55
CA SER A 142 -9.04 -6.43 9.77
C SER A 142 -8.36 -7.73 10.20
N VAL A 143 -7.39 -8.22 9.42
CA VAL A 143 -6.73 -9.49 9.72
C VAL A 143 -5.78 -9.42 10.92
N VAL A 144 -5.11 -8.29 11.16
CA VAL A 144 -4.31 -8.09 12.38
C VAL A 144 -5.22 -8.13 13.62
N CYS A 145 -6.35 -7.42 13.60
CA CYS A 145 -7.33 -7.47 14.69
C CYS A 145 -7.93 -8.88 14.86
N PHE A 146 -8.19 -9.60 13.76
CA PHE A 146 -8.62 -10.99 13.81
C PHE A 146 -7.62 -11.84 14.59
N HIS A 147 -6.33 -11.79 14.22
CA HIS A 147 -5.29 -12.54 14.94
C HIS A 147 -5.17 -12.12 16.41
N LEU A 148 -5.16 -10.83 16.72
CA LEU A 148 -4.92 -10.36 18.09
C LEU A 148 -6.08 -10.63 19.03
N PHE A 149 -7.33 -10.57 18.56
CA PHE A 149 -8.51 -10.57 19.43
C PHE A 149 -9.48 -11.73 19.16
N VAL A 150 -9.70 -12.07 17.90
CA VAL A 150 -10.69 -13.09 17.53
C VAL A 150 -10.12 -14.50 17.70
N VAL A 151 -8.84 -14.72 17.35
CA VAL A 151 -8.21 -16.05 17.49
C VAL A 151 -8.16 -16.52 18.95
N PRO A 152 -7.73 -15.70 19.94
CA PRO A 152 -7.80 -16.11 21.33
C PRO A 152 -9.23 -16.39 21.81
N ALA A 153 -10.23 -15.63 21.34
CA ALA A 153 -11.64 -15.88 21.67
C ALA A 153 -12.15 -17.21 21.09
N ILE A 154 -11.80 -17.52 19.83
CA ILE A 154 -12.09 -18.81 19.20
C ILE A 154 -11.48 -19.95 20.01
N ARG A 155 -10.19 -19.85 20.38
CA ARG A 155 -9.50 -20.86 21.18
C ARG A 155 -10.13 -21.06 22.55
N LEU A 156 -10.49 -19.97 23.21
CA LEU A 156 -11.16 -20.03 24.51
C LEU A 156 -12.51 -20.75 24.42
N LEU A 157 -13.34 -20.43 23.41
CA LEU A 157 -14.61 -21.12 23.17
C LEU A 157 -14.43 -22.59 22.78
N ALA A 158 -13.32 -22.93 22.11
CA ALA A 158 -12.95 -24.30 21.79
C ALA A 158 -12.27 -25.05 22.97
N GLY A 159 -12.24 -24.47 24.17
CA GLY A 159 -11.74 -25.12 25.39
C GLY A 159 -10.22 -25.17 25.54
N TRP A 160 -9.47 -24.31 24.84
CA TRP A 160 -8.02 -24.24 25.00
C TRP A 160 -7.66 -23.64 26.37
N THR A 161 -6.77 -24.31 27.10
CA THR A 161 -6.27 -23.81 28.41
C THR A 161 -5.34 -22.62 28.26
N ASP A 162 -4.59 -22.55 27.16
CA ASP A 162 -3.81 -21.38 26.78
C ASP A 162 -4.26 -20.87 25.39
N PRO A 163 -5.13 -19.85 25.34
CA PRO A 163 -5.64 -19.31 24.09
C PRO A 163 -4.66 -18.36 23.39
N HIS A 164 -3.57 -17.97 24.05
CA HIS A 164 -2.67 -16.94 23.53
C HIS A 164 -1.87 -17.46 22.34
N HIS A 165 -1.45 -16.53 21.49
CA HIS A 165 -0.43 -16.85 20.48
C HIS A 165 0.92 -17.03 21.12
N LEU A 166 1.71 -17.94 20.54
CA LEU A 166 3.12 -18.07 20.84
C LEU A 166 3.83 -16.74 20.59
N ARG A 167 4.58 -16.28 21.59
CA ARG A 167 5.48 -15.13 21.49
C ARG A 167 6.92 -15.62 21.56
N VAL A 168 7.74 -15.16 20.64
CA VAL A 168 9.17 -15.45 20.58
C VAL A 168 9.97 -14.15 20.56
N GLN A 169 11.25 -14.22 20.92
CA GLN A 169 12.19 -13.13 20.66
C GLN A 169 12.82 -13.36 19.29
N ALA A 170 12.73 -12.37 18.39
CA ALA A 170 13.32 -12.42 17.06
C ALA A 170 14.23 -11.21 16.83
N ARG A 171 15.41 -11.43 16.26
CA ARG A 171 16.36 -10.36 15.95
C ARG A 171 16.06 -9.72 14.60
N LEU A 172 16.05 -8.40 14.57
CA LEU A 172 15.78 -7.65 13.34
C LEU A 172 16.94 -7.78 12.34
N GLN A 173 16.66 -8.15 11.10
CA GLN A 173 17.67 -8.15 10.03
C GLN A 173 17.87 -6.75 9.40
N GLN A 174 16.94 -5.83 9.64
CA GLN A 174 16.99 -4.45 9.15
C GLN A 174 16.52 -3.48 10.24
N PRO A 175 16.98 -2.21 10.21
CA PRO A 175 16.42 -1.20 11.09
C PRO A 175 14.94 -0.92 10.76
N ILE A 176 14.13 -0.73 11.79
CA ILE A 176 12.70 -0.43 11.66
C ILE A 176 12.37 0.86 12.42
N LYS A 177 11.76 1.83 11.73
CA LYS A 177 11.21 3.03 12.37
C LYS A 177 9.85 2.70 12.96
N THR A 178 9.71 2.86 14.28
CA THR A 178 8.43 2.63 14.96
C THR A 178 7.52 3.85 14.82
N ASP A 179 6.23 3.64 15.04
CA ASP A 179 5.28 4.72 15.24
C ASP A 179 5.62 5.53 16.51
N SER A 180 5.32 6.83 16.48
CA SER A 180 5.56 7.76 17.60
C SER A 180 4.40 7.86 18.57
N PHE A 181 3.23 7.32 18.21
CA PHE A 181 2.01 7.52 18.98
C PHE A 181 1.37 6.20 19.43
N ARG A 182 1.34 5.16 18.59
CA ARG A 182 0.68 3.88 18.91
C ARG A 182 1.64 2.71 18.87
N PRO A 183 1.53 1.74 19.80
CA PRO A 183 2.19 0.46 19.64
C PRO A 183 1.85 -0.16 18.28
N GLU A 184 2.87 -0.68 17.59
CA GLU A 184 2.75 -1.18 16.23
C GLU A 184 2.94 -2.69 16.20
N TYR A 185 1.98 -3.39 15.59
CA TYR A 185 2.04 -4.79 15.21
C TYR A 185 2.52 -4.88 13.76
N HIS A 186 3.84 -4.93 13.62
CA HIS A 186 4.53 -4.84 12.34
C HIS A 186 4.65 -6.22 11.70
N ARG A 187 4.17 -6.37 10.47
CA ARG A 187 4.17 -7.66 9.78
C ARG A 187 5.58 -8.04 9.36
N ALA A 188 6.01 -9.23 9.75
CA ALA A 188 7.33 -9.77 9.42
C ALA A 188 7.27 -11.23 9.00
N SER A 189 8.28 -11.63 8.25
CA SER A 189 8.68 -13.02 8.12
C SER A 189 9.74 -13.30 9.19
N VAL A 190 9.39 -14.15 10.14
CA VAL A 190 10.28 -14.72 11.15
C VAL A 190 10.72 -16.10 10.68
N ILE A 191 12.01 -16.39 10.77
CA ILE A 191 12.57 -17.71 10.45
C ILE A 191 13.59 -18.09 11.52
N TRP A 192 13.79 -19.39 11.72
CA TRP A 192 14.87 -19.89 12.56
C TRP A 192 16.17 -19.95 11.75
N THR A 193 17.29 -19.57 12.37
CA THR A 193 18.62 -19.61 11.76
C THR A 193 19.64 -20.16 12.74
N ASP A 194 20.70 -20.79 12.22
CA ASP A 194 21.81 -21.30 13.05
C ASP A 194 22.65 -20.17 13.67
N ASN A 195 22.57 -18.97 13.10
CA ASN A 195 23.20 -17.78 13.63
C ASN A 195 22.29 -16.55 13.45
N ASP A 196 21.71 -16.07 14.55
CA ASP A 196 20.81 -14.92 14.60
C ASP A 196 21.51 -13.56 14.47
N GLY A 197 22.82 -13.56 14.23
CA GLY A 197 23.70 -12.39 14.22
C GLY A 197 24.53 -12.23 15.50
N THR A 198 24.32 -13.06 16.52
CA THR A 198 25.13 -13.06 17.76
C THR A 198 26.09 -14.23 17.91
N GLY A 199 26.17 -15.10 16.90
CA GLY A 199 26.93 -16.35 16.96
C GLY A 199 26.16 -17.51 17.58
N ASN A 200 24.86 -17.34 17.87
CA ASN A 200 23.99 -18.38 18.44
C ASN A 200 22.77 -18.61 17.53
N PRO A 201 22.19 -19.82 17.53
CA PRO A 201 20.96 -20.08 16.80
C PRO A 201 19.78 -19.34 17.42
N GLY A 202 18.86 -18.87 16.57
CA GLY A 202 17.71 -18.10 17.03
C GLY A 202 16.81 -17.61 15.89
N PHE A 203 15.69 -17.02 16.28
CA PHE A 203 14.76 -16.40 15.34
C PHE A 203 15.30 -15.07 14.82
N VAL A 204 15.20 -14.86 13.51
CA VAL A 204 15.44 -13.58 12.85
C VAL A 204 14.18 -13.10 12.18
N ALA A 205 13.98 -11.79 12.13
CA ALA A 205 12.80 -11.15 11.59
C ALA A 205 13.14 -10.21 10.43
N VAL A 206 12.41 -10.36 9.33
CA VAL A 206 12.47 -9.48 8.16
C VAL A 206 11.10 -8.82 7.97
N SER A 207 11.06 -7.49 7.99
CA SER A 207 9.87 -6.72 7.63
C SER A 207 9.36 -7.06 6.23
N THR A 208 8.04 -7.08 6.08
CA THR A 208 7.32 -7.22 4.80
C THR A 208 7.28 -5.92 3.97
N GLY A 209 8.05 -4.90 4.37
CA GLY A 209 8.17 -3.61 3.70
C GLY A 209 7.13 -2.59 4.18
N HIS A 210 6.47 -1.88 3.26
CA HIS A 210 5.52 -0.81 3.62
C HIS A 210 4.32 -1.34 4.41
N GLN A 211 4.10 -0.75 5.60
CA GLN A 211 3.15 -1.21 6.60
C GLN A 211 1.77 -0.52 6.58
N VAL A 212 1.40 0.16 5.49
CA VAL A 212 0.10 0.87 5.37
C VAL A 212 -1.07 -0.11 5.54
N SER A 213 -2.12 0.29 6.26
CA SER A 213 -3.24 -0.58 6.63
C SER A 213 -4.14 -1.04 5.48
N SER A 214 -4.16 -0.30 4.37
CA SER A 214 -4.88 -0.70 3.14
C SER A 214 -4.06 -1.65 2.26
N ARG A 215 -2.75 -1.78 2.49
CA ARG A 215 -1.84 -2.56 1.64
C ARG A 215 -1.81 -4.02 2.10
N LEU A 216 -2.80 -4.81 1.66
CA LEU A 216 -2.89 -6.24 2.01
C LEU A 216 -1.62 -7.04 1.62
N LEU A 217 -0.86 -6.61 0.60
CA LEU A 217 0.43 -7.21 0.23
C LEU A 217 1.46 -7.25 1.37
N SER A 218 1.32 -6.44 2.41
CA SER A 218 2.18 -6.53 3.61
C SER A 218 1.88 -7.76 4.48
N MET A 219 0.75 -8.43 4.27
CA MET A 219 0.45 -9.73 4.89
C MET A 219 0.99 -10.89 4.04
N LYS A 220 1.39 -10.65 2.79
CA LYS A 220 1.98 -11.69 1.94
C LYS A 220 3.27 -12.19 2.59
N SER A 221 3.31 -13.49 2.89
CA SER A 221 4.40 -14.16 3.60
C SER A 221 4.64 -13.70 5.05
N ALA A 222 3.74 -12.90 5.63
CA ALA A 222 3.83 -12.56 7.05
C ALA A 222 3.42 -13.77 7.89
N ASN A 223 4.34 -14.28 8.68
CA ASN A 223 4.08 -15.37 9.63
C ASN A 223 4.15 -14.88 11.09
N ALA A 224 4.52 -13.62 11.31
CA ALA A 224 4.58 -13.00 12.62
C ALA A 224 4.20 -11.52 12.62
N LEU A 225 3.81 -11.03 13.80
CA LEU A 225 3.61 -9.63 14.12
C LEU A 225 4.64 -9.21 15.17
N LEU A 226 5.59 -8.37 14.80
CA LEU A 226 6.55 -7.78 15.73
C LEU A 226 5.85 -6.73 16.59
N GLU A 227 6.08 -6.77 17.90
CA GLU A 227 5.48 -5.87 18.87
C GLU A 227 6.43 -4.69 19.13
N PHE A 228 6.12 -3.52 18.56
CA PHE A 228 6.90 -2.30 18.78
C PHE A 228 6.18 -1.32 19.71
N PRO A 229 6.88 -0.74 20.71
CA PRO A 229 6.34 0.34 21.52
C PRO A 229 6.25 1.66 20.73
N ALA A 230 5.38 2.57 21.19
CA ALA A 230 5.17 3.89 20.61
C ALA A 230 6.31 4.87 20.93
N THR A 231 7.50 4.67 20.35
CA THR A 231 8.69 5.50 20.67
C THR A 231 9.05 6.51 19.59
N GLY A 232 8.60 6.29 18.35
CA GLY A 232 9.00 7.07 17.17
C GLY A 232 10.49 6.91 16.79
N ARG A 233 11.22 6.04 17.48
CA ARG A 233 12.64 5.81 17.27
C ARG A 233 12.87 4.73 16.23
N VAL A 234 14.09 4.70 15.69
CA VAL A 234 14.55 3.58 14.86
C VAL A 234 15.08 2.51 15.79
N VAL A 235 14.54 1.30 15.69
CA VAL A 235 15.10 0.10 16.31
C VAL A 235 16.12 -0.47 15.34
N SER A 236 17.38 -0.58 15.76
CA SER A 236 18.49 -1.01 14.91
C SER A 236 18.41 -2.50 14.55
N ALA A 237 19.00 -2.89 13.41
CA ALA A 237 19.26 -4.30 13.11
C ALA A 237 20.08 -4.98 14.23
N GLY A 238 19.88 -6.29 14.42
CA GLY A 238 20.45 -7.09 15.50
C GLY A 238 19.70 -7.01 16.84
N THR A 239 18.81 -6.02 17.00
CA THR A 239 17.98 -5.87 18.21
C THR A 239 16.95 -7.00 18.27
N ALA A 240 16.87 -7.66 19.42
CA ALA A 240 15.82 -8.65 19.69
C ALA A 240 14.52 -7.92 20.05
N VAL A 241 13.42 -8.35 19.42
CA VAL A 241 12.08 -7.82 19.66
C VAL A 241 11.09 -8.96 19.86
N SER A 242 10.01 -8.70 20.60
CA SER A 242 8.92 -9.67 20.76
C SER A 242 8.16 -9.82 19.45
N ALA A 243 7.86 -11.06 19.07
CA ALA A 243 7.14 -11.42 17.86
C ALA A 243 6.02 -12.40 18.18
N ILE A 244 4.78 -12.03 17.85
CA ILE A 244 3.61 -12.91 17.90
C ILE A 244 3.62 -13.77 16.63
N ILE A 245 3.68 -15.09 16.78
CA ILE A 245 3.57 -16.02 15.67
C ILE A 245 2.10 -16.18 15.28
N ILE A 246 1.78 -15.96 14.00
CA ILE A 246 0.40 -15.97 13.47
C ILE A 246 0.14 -17.07 12.43
N SER A 247 1.16 -17.82 12.02
CA SER A 247 1.03 -19.02 11.18
C SER A 247 1.73 -20.22 11.81
N ASP A 248 1.48 -21.42 11.27
CA ASP A 248 2.11 -22.65 11.75
C ASP A 248 3.63 -22.62 11.55
N LEU A 249 4.40 -22.83 12.63
CA LEU A 249 5.86 -22.88 12.60
C LEU A 249 6.40 -24.12 11.89
N ARG A 250 5.62 -25.22 11.84
CA ARG A 250 6.07 -26.49 11.25
C ARG A 250 6.37 -26.38 9.75
N ASN A 251 5.78 -25.38 9.09
CA ASN A 251 5.95 -25.10 7.67
C ASN A 251 6.98 -23.97 7.40
N MET A 252 7.79 -23.58 8.39
CA MET A 252 8.85 -22.61 8.15
C MET A 252 9.93 -23.21 7.24
N ALA A 253 10.27 -22.48 6.18
CA ALA A 253 11.41 -22.83 5.33
C ALA A 253 12.69 -22.76 6.20
N PHE A 254 13.31 -23.91 6.41
CA PHE A 254 14.66 -23.99 6.95
C PHE A 254 15.64 -23.53 5.87
N ASP A 255 16.57 -22.66 6.23
CA ASP A 255 17.60 -22.19 5.31
C ASP A 255 18.65 -23.29 5.11
N GLU A 256 18.42 -24.19 4.14
CA GLU A 256 19.35 -25.29 3.83
C GLU A 256 20.65 -24.82 3.12
N ASN A 257 20.82 -23.53 2.85
CA ASN A 257 21.91 -23.04 1.99
C ASN A 257 23.27 -22.80 2.67
N HIS A 258 23.48 -23.20 3.92
CA HIS A 258 24.75 -22.93 4.63
C HIS A 258 25.65 -24.13 4.96
N MET A 259 25.39 -25.32 4.40
CA MET A 259 26.24 -26.50 4.54
C MET A 259 27.00 -26.84 3.24
N SER A 260 27.93 -25.99 2.81
CA SER A 260 29.18 -26.48 2.19
C SER A 260 30.33 -25.49 2.41
N SER A 261 31.24 -25.87 3.31
CA SER A 261 32.56 -25.27 3.44
C SER A 261 33.51 -25.99 2.47
N GLY A 262 34.15 -25.21 1.60
CA GLY A 262 35.24 -25.67 0.74
C GLY A 262 36.26 -24.55 0.61
N ALA A 263 37.30 -24.62 1.43
CA ALA A 263 38.39 -23.65 1.48
C ALA A 263 39.13 -23.54 0.13
N ALA A 264 39.39 -22.32 -0.33
CA ALA A 264 40.48 -22.03 -1.25
C ALA A 264 40.98 -20.59 -1.09
N PHE A 265 42.13 -20.51 -0.42
CA PHE A 265 43.15 -19.47 -0.38
C PHE A 265 43.03 -18.26 -1.34
N ALA A 266 43.22 -17.08 -0.74
CA ALA A 266 43.57 -15.85 -1.43
C ALA A 266 45.04 -15.86 -1.88
N LEU A 267 45.31 -15.37 -3.10
CA LEU A 267 46.57 -14.75 -3.49
C LEU A 267 46.31 -13.53 -4.41
N PRO A 268 47.16 -12.48 -4.37
CA PRO A 268 46.90 -11.20 -5.00
C PRO A 268 47.54 -11.03 -6.38
N GLY A 269 46.87 -10.24 -7.22
CA GLY A 269 47.48 -9.45 -8.30
C GLY A 269 47.43 -10.05 -9.70
N ILE A 270 46.79 -9.34 -10.64
CA ILE A 270 47.42 -8.76 -11.85
C ILE A 270 46.38 -7.86 -12.52
N LYS A 271 46.77 -6.60 -12.75
CA LYS A 271 46.05 -5.62 -13.56
C LYS A 271 46.07 -6.07 -15.03
N SER A 272 44.94 -5.94 -15.73
CA SER A 272 44.96 -5.71 -17.16
C SER A 272 43.86 -4.73 -17.54
N GLN A 273 44.29 -3.51 -17.85
CA GLN A 273 43.48 -2.52 -18.55
C GLN A 273 43.23 -3.03 -19.98
N LYS A 274 41.96 -3.06 -20.39
CA LYS A 274 41.60 -2.76 -21.76
C LYS A 274 40.69 -1.54 -21.74
N VAL A 275 41.30 -0.43 -22.11
CA VAL A 275 40.65 0.79 -22.56
C VAL A 275 39.93 0.44 -23.86
N THR A 276 38.61 0.45 -23.81
CA THR A 276 37.76 0.68 -24.98
C THR A 276 36.99 1.95 -24.67
N THR A 277 37.45 3.03 -25.30
CA THR A 277 36.78 4.31 -25.39
C THR A 277 35.43 4.12 -26.09
N ASP A 278 34.36 3.99 -25.31
CA ASP A 278 33.01 4.28 -25.79
C ASP A 278 32.56 5.58 -25.11
N SER A 279 32.68 6.65 -25.87
CA SER A 279 32.01 7.92 -25.64
C SER A 279 30.49 7.71 -25.79
N SER A 280 29.82 7.28 -24.72
CA SER A 280 28.36 7.40 -24.64
C SER A 280 28.01 8.77 -24.06
N GLY A 281 27.63 9.71 -24.92
CA GLY A 281 27.15 11.02 -24.52
C GLY A 281 26.01 10.91 -23.50
N ASP A 282 26.13 11.64 -22.40
CA ASP A 282 25.08 11.76 -21.39
C ASP A 282 23.90 12.48 -22.06
N ALA A 283 22.82 11.74 -22.34
CA ALA A 283 21.66 12.29 -23.03
C ALA A 283 20.96 13.32 -22.14
N GLU A 284 20.97 14.59 -22.56
CA GLU A 284 20.38 15.74 -21.87
C GLU A 284 18.89 15.50 -21.50
N VAL A 285 18.46 15.87 -20.30
CA VAL A 285 17.07 15.71 -19.83
C VAL A 285 16.21 16.87 -20.32
N ARG A 286 15.19 16.59 -21.14
CA ARG A 286 14.32 17.60 -21.76
C ARG A 286 13.12 17.89 -20.86
N VAL A 287 13.02 19.14 -20.41
CA VAL A 287 11.99 19.59 -19.48
C VAL A 287 11.05 20.58 -20.18
N ALA A 288 9.74 20.43 -19.94
CA ALA A 288 8.73 21.39 -20.37
C ALA A 288 7.97 21.97 -19.19
N ILE A 289 7.60 23.25 -19.28
CA ILE A 289 6.90 23.98 -18.20
C ILE A 289 5.60 24.56 -18.72
N LEU A 290 4.48 24.18 -18.12
CA LEU A 290 3.16 24.66 -18.46
C LEU A 290 2.62 25.56 -17.34
N THR A 291 2.50 26.86 -17.59
CA THR A 291 1.78 27.75 -16.68
C THR A 291 0.28 27.65 -16.96
N VAL A 292 -0.50 27.33 -15.94
CA VAL A 292 -1.97 27.25 -16.00
C VAL A 292 -2.54 28.43 -15.22
N SER A 293 -3.10 29.40 -15.95
CA SER A 293 -3.74 30.58 -15.37
C SER A 293 -4.61 31.29 -16.40
N ASP A 294 -5.89 31.48 -16.06
CA ASP A 294 -6.81 32.30 -16.86
C ASP A 294 -6.28 33.73 -17.05
N THR A 295 -5.80 34.36 -15.98
CA THR A 295 -5.32 35.75 -16.00
C THR A 295 -4.13 35.93 -16.93
N VAL A 296 -3.14 35.03 -16.86
CA VAL A 296 -1.94 35.12 -17.71
C VAL A 296 -2.28 34.78 -19.16
N ALA A 297 -3.13 33.76 -19.39
CA ALA A 297 -3.54 33.36 -20.73
C ALA A 297 -4.35 34.44 -21.47
N MET A 298 -5.08 35.28 -20.72
CA MET A 298 -5.81 36.43 -21.27
C MET A 298 -4.96 37.71 -21.41
N GLY A 299 -3.67 37.67 -21.03
CA GLY A 299 -2.79 38.84 -21.03
C GLY A 299 -3.03 39.84 -19.90
N GLY A 300 -3.80 39.46 -18.87
CA GLY A 300 -4.15 40.31 -17.73
C GLY A 300 -3.03 40.50 -16.69
N GLY A 301 -1.90 39.81 -16.84
CA GLY A 301 -0.73 39.96 -15.97
C GLY A 301 0.44 39.06 -16.40
N PRO A 302 1.68 39.39 -15.98
CA PRO A 302 2.86 38.63 -16.37
C PRO A 302 2.95 37.28 -15.65
N ASP A 303 3.44 36.26 -16.36
CA ASP A 303 3.80 34.99 -15.75
C ASP A 303 5.02 35.17 -14.85
N ARG A 304 4.86 34.99 -13.53
CA ARG A 304 5.96 35.04 -12.56
C ARG A 304 6.49 33.65 -12.20
N SER A 305 5.68 32.62 -12.38
CA SER A 305 5.97 31.26 -11.91
C SER A 305 6.73 30.47 -12.96
N GLY A 306 6.38 30.63 -14.24
CA GLY A 306 7.11 30.05 -15.37
C GLY A 306 8.59 30.42 -15.37
N PRO A 307 8.96 31.72 -15.40
CA PRO A 307 10.37 32.14 -15.39
C PRO A 307 11.12 31.66 -14.14
N ARG A 308 10.44 31.62 -12.98
CA ARG A 308 11.04 31.11 -11.74
C ARG A 308 11.33 29.61 -11.84
N ALA A 309 10.39 28.82 -12.37
CA ALA A 309 10.58 27.40 -12.60
C ALA A 309 11.75 27.13 -13.56
N VAL A 310 11.86 27.92 -14.65
CA VAL A 310 12.99 27.85 -15.59
C VAL A 310 14.31 28.10 -14.87
N SER A 311 14.37 29.16 -14.06
CA SER A 311 15.58 29.51 -13.29
C SER A 311 15.99 28.40 -12.31
N VAL A 312 15.02 27.79 -11.60
CA VAL A 312 15.27 26.70 -10.65
C VAL A 312 15.76 25.43 -11.34
N ILE A 313 15.17 25.08 -12.50
CA ILE A 313 15.61 23.90 -13.27
C ILE A 313 17.00 24.11 -13.84
N ASN A 314 17.26 25.26 -14.46
CA ASN A 314 18.57 25.56 -15.06
C ASN A 314 19.69 25.62 -14.00
N SER A 315 19.43 26.24 -12.84
CA SER A 315 20.39 26.26 -11.72
C SER A 315 20.62 24.88 -11.09
N SER A 316 19.70 23.93 -11.30
CA SER A 316 19.81 22.55 -10.80
C SER A 316 20.12 21.54 -11.91
N SER A 317 20.51 22.00 -13.10
CA SER A 317 20.66 21.17 -14.30
C SER A 317 21.60 19.99 -14.09
N GLU A 318 22.79 20.21 -13.50
CA GLU A 318 23.77 19.15 -13.21
C GLU A 318 23.21 18.09 -12.24
N LYS A 319 22.48 18.55 -11.21
CA LYS A 319 21.84 17.68 -10.20
C LYS A 319 20.69 16.88 -10.78
N LEU A 320 20.10 17.33 -11.90
CA LEU A 320 19.04 16.65 -12.63
C LEU A 320 19.53 15.85 -13.84
N GLY A 321 20.85 15.69 -14.00
CA GLY A 321 21.43 14.91 -15.11
C GLY A 321 21.45 15.69 -16.43
N GLY A 322 21.81 16.98 -16.37
CA GLY A 322 21.83 17.86 -17.54
C GLY A 322 20.43 18.25 -17.97
N ALA A 323 19.54 18.59 -17.02
CA ALA A 323 18.19 19.01 -17.38
C ALA A 323 18.17 20.39 -18.03
N ARG A 324 17.48 20.51 -19.17
CA ARG A 324 17.28 21.77 -19.89
C ARG A 324 15.81 21.97 -20.18
N VAL A 325 15.34 23.19 -19.90
CA VAL A 325 14.00 23.59 -20.32
C VAL A 325 14.00 23.86 -21.81
N VAL A 326 13.24 23.06 -22.56
CA VAL A 326 13.18 23.12 -24.03
C VAL A 326 11.86 23.71 -24.54
N ALA A 327 10.83 23.73 -23.70
CA ALA A 327 9.53 24.29 -24.04
C ALA A 327 8.86 24.94 -22.83
N THR A 328 8.19 26.07 -23.07
CA THR A 328 7.31 26.71 -22.09
C THR A 328 6.01 27.11 -22.79
N ALA A 329 4.88 26.95 -22.12
CA ALA A 329 3.59 27.41 -22.64
C ALA A 329 2.71 27.94 -21.52
N VAL A 330 1.71 28.75 -21.89
CA VAL A 330 0.68 29.24 -20.99
C VAL A 330 -0.68 28.83 -21.54
N VAL A 331 -1.53 28.28 -20.68
CA VAL A 331 -2.92 27.92 -21.01
C VAL A 331 -3.87 28.42 -19.93
N PRO A 332 -5.14 28.72 -20.27
CA PRO A 332 -6.16 28.96 -19.26
C PRO A 332 -6.49 27.67 -18.51
N ASP A 333 -7.14 27.82 -17.37
CA ASP A 333 -7.60 26.73 -16.50
C ASP A 333 -8.77 25.98 -17.16
N ASN A 334 -8.42 25.14 -18.14
CA ASN A 334 -9.35 24.39 -18.96
C ASN A 334 -8.81 22.99 -19.25
N VAL A 335 -9.60 21.98 -18.88
CA VAL A 335 -9.22 20.56 -18.98
C VAL A 335 -8.72 20.19 -20.38
N ALA A 336 -9.46 20.53 -21.44
CA ALA A 336 -9.11 20.14 -22.79
C ALA A 336 -7.79 20.79 -23.26
N LYS A 337 -7.59 22.08 -22.97
CA LYS A 337 -6.37 22.81 -23.35
C LYS A 337 -5.13 22.27 -22.62
N ILE A 338 -5.25 22.01 -21.32
CA ILE A 338 -4.17 21.41 -20.53
C ILE A 338 -3.84 20.02 -21.06
N GLN A 339 -4.86 19.17 -21.28
CA GLN A 339 -4.66 17.80 -21.79
C GLN A 339 -3.98 17.78 -23.17
N ASN A 340 -4.35 18.70 -24.07
CA ASN A 340 -3.76 18.76 -25.40
C ASN A 340 -2.25 19.07 -25.35
N ILE A 341 -1.83 19.99 -24.48
CA ILE A 341 -0.40 20.28 -24.28
C ILE A 341 0.31 19.08 -23.63
N LEU A 342 -0.26 18.50 -22.58
CA LEU A 342 0.34 17.36 -21.90
C LEU A 342 0.55 16.17 -22.83
N ARG A 343 -0.46 15.80 -23.65
CA ARG A 343 -0.34 14.73 -24.66
C ARG A 343 0.70 15.06 -25.72
N ARG A 344 0.68 16.28 -26.26
CA ARG A 344 1.66 16.71 -27.28
C ARG A 344 3.09 16.60 -26.74
N TRP A 345 3.34 17.10 -25.54
CA TRP A 345 4.69 17.08 -24.95
C TRP A 345 5.15 15.70 -24.51
N SER A 346 4.25 14.83 -24.07
CA SER A 346 4.60 13.45 -23.69
C SER A 346 4.72 12.53 -24.91
N ASP A 347 3.69 12.49 -25.75
CA ASP A 347 3.56 11.47 -26.79
C ASP A 347 4.31 11.84 -28.08
N ILE A 348 4.34 13.13 -28.45
CA ILE A 348 4.88 13.59 -29.74
C ILE A 348 6.28 14.18 -29.56
N GLU A 349 6.41 15.16 -28.66
CA GLU A 349 7.69 15.87 -28.47
C GLU A 349 8.63 15.14 -27.51
N GLN A 350 8.16 14.06 -26.86
CA GLN A 350 8.92 13.18 -25.96
C GLN A 350 9.76 13.93 -24.94
N MET A 351 9.08 14.73 -24.11
CA MET A 351 9.68 15.35 -22.93
C MET A 351 9.94 14.31 -21.85
N ASP A 352 11.00 14.48 -21.07
CA ASP A 352 11.30 13.59 -19.94
C ASP A 352 10.56 14.01 -18.68
N LEU A 353 10.39 15.33 -18.52
CA LEU A 353 9.71 15.94 -17.38
C LEU A 353 8.81 17.07 -17.85
N ILE A 354 7.55 17.02 -17.44
CA ILE A 354 6.59 18.12 -17.59
C ILE A 354 6.21 18.62 -16.21
N ILE A 355 6.37 19.91 -15.98
CA ILE A 355 5.93 20.58 -14.76
C ILE A 355 4.79 21.53 -15.12
N THR A 356 3.64 21.37 -14.47
CA THR A 356 2.57 22.38 -14.57
C THR A 356 2.59 23.29 -13.36
N LEU A 357 2.26 24.57 -13.55
CA LEU A 357 2.29 25.59 -12.50
C LEU A 357 0.91 26.24 -12.39
N GLY A 358 0.22 26.04 -11.26
CA GLY A 358 -1.10 26.63 -11.03
C GLY A 358 -2.26 25.66 -11.22
N GLY A 359 -3.48 26.15 -10.96
CA GLY A 359 -4.72 25.38 -11.12
C GLY A 359 -4.90 24.20 -10.16
N THR A 360 -4.18 24.18 -9.02
CA THR A 360 -4.20 23.09 -8.02
C THR A 360 -5.01 23.42 -6.76
N GLY A 361 -5.62 24.60 -6.67
CA GLY A 361 -6.40 25.04 -5.51
C GLY A 361 -7.81 24.45 -5.44
N PHE A 362 -8.68 25.03 -4.60
CA PHE A 362 -10.07 24.58 -4.40
C PHE A 362 -11.11 25.40 -5.20
N THR A 363 -10.68 26.39 -5.98
CA THR A 363 -11.64 27.21 -6.72
C THR A 363 -12.27 26.41 -7.86
N PRO A 364 -13.49 26.74 -8.31
CA PRO A 364 -14.11 26.08 -9.46
C PRO A 364 -13.31 26.17 -10.76
N ARG A 365 -12.35 27.09 -10.82
CA ARG A 365 -11.44 27.26 -11.95
C ARG A 365 -10.20 26.36 -11.84
N ASP A 366 -9.78 25.94 -10.65
CA ASP A 366 -8.61 25.07 -10.50
C ASP A 366 -8.90 23.68 -11.10
N LEU A 367 -8.39 23.40 -12.29
CA LEU A 367 -8.71 22.16 -13.04
C LEU A 367 -7.47 21.36 -13.48
N THR A 368 -6.29 21.74 -13.00
CA THR A 368 -5.02 21.12 -13.41
C THR A 368 -4.91 19.64 -13.00
N PRO A 369 -5.28 19.23 -11.77
CA PRO A 369 -5.31 17.81 -11.40
C PRO A 369 -6.33 17.00 -12.21
N GLU A 370 -7.52 17.55 -12.46
CA GLU A 370 -8.57 16.94 -13.27
C GLU A 370 -8.13 16.72 -14.72
N ALA A 371 -7.32 17.64 -15.26
CA ALA A 371 -6.73 17.49 -16.57
C ALA A 371 -5.62 16.44 -16.62
N THR A 372 -4.81 16.37 -15.55
CA THR A 372 -3.58 15.56 -15.52
C THR A 372 -3.85 14.10 -15.19
N LYS A 373 -4.66 13.81 -14.17
CA LYS A 373 -4.91 12.43 -13.68
C LYS A 373 -5.37 11.44 -14.77
N PRO A 374 -6.31 11.80 -15.68
CA PRO A 374 -6.75 10.87 -16.73
C PRO A 374 -5.68 10.53 -17.77
N LEU A 375 -4.57 11.28 -17.83
CA LEU A 375 -3.49 11.06 -18.79
C LEU A 375 -2.34 10.22 -18.22
N ILE A 376 -2.26 10.11 -16.90
CA ILE A 376 -1.23 9.35 -16.20
C ILE A 376 -1.55 7.85 -16.29
N GLU A 377 -0.57 7.06 -16.68
CA GLU A 377 -0.62 5.59 -16.69
C GLU A 377 -0.20 5.01 -15.34
N LYS A 378 0.77 5.66 -14.67
CA LYS A 378 1.31 5.23 -13.37
C LYS A 378 1.49 6.40 -12.42
N GLU A 379 0.68 6.46 -11.37
CA GLU A 379 0.77 7.53 -10.38
C GLU A 379 2.07 7.47 -9.56
N THR A 380 2.58 8.64 -9.19
CA THR A 380 3.78 8.78 -8.34
C THR A 380 3.43 9.53 -7.05
N PRO A 381 2.60 8.94 -6.16
CA PRO A 381 2.11 9.62 -4.95
C PRO A 381 3.21 9.97 -3.96
N GLY A 382 4.35 9.27 -4.00
CA GLY A 382 5.52 9.58 -3.16
C GLY A 382 6.08 10.98 -3.42
N LEU A 383 6.08 11.46 -4.67
CA LEU A 383 6.52 12.82 -5.00
C LEU A 383 5.57 13.86 -4.39
N LEU A 384 4.27 13.63 -4.47
CA LEU A 384 3.25 14.49 -3.88
C LEU A 384 3.37 14.55 -2.35
N TYR A 385 3.63 13.41 -1.70
CA TYR A 385 3.84 13.34 -0.26
C TYR A 385 5.03 14.21 0.17
N VAL A 386 6.17 14.10 -0.51
CA VAL A 386 7.37 14.87 -0.20
C VAL A 386 7.14 16.37 -0.43
N MET A 387 6.54 16.74 -1.56
CA MET A 387 6.16 18.14 -1.83
C MET A 387 5.25 18.69 -0.73
N MET A 388 4.19 17.96 -0.36
CA MET A 388 3.25 18.37 0.68
C MET A 388 3.94 18.51 2.04
N GLN A 389 4.79 17.54 2.41
CA GLN A 389 5.51 17.56 3.67
C GLN A 389 6.45 18.77 3.78
N GLU A 390 7.18 19.12 2.72
CA GLU A 390 8.08 20.28 2.72
C GLU A 390 7.31 21.60 2.69
N SER A 391 6.25 21.71 1.86
CA SER A 391 5.43 22.92 1.81
C SER A 391 4.70 23.21 3.12
N LEU A 392 4.28 22.19 3.88
CA LEU A 392 3.64 22.36 5.18
C LEU A 392 4.57 22.95 6.26
N LYS A 393 5.89 22.86 6.08
CA LYS A 393 6.86 23.54 6.97
C LYS A 393 6.87 25.05 6.77
N VAL A 394 6.49 25.51 5.58
CA VAL A 394 6.48 26.93 5.19
C VAL A 394 5.11 27.54 5.43
N THR A 395 4.04 26.86 5.03
CA THR A 395 2.68 27.37 5.19
C THR A 395 1.65 26.27 5.45
N PRO A 396 0.74 26.45 6.43
CA PRO A 396 -0.34 25.49 6.66
C PRO A 396 -1.29 25.41 5.46
N PHE A 397 -1.41 26.46 4.65
CA PHE A 397 -2.31 26.48 3.49
C PHE A 397 -1.89 25.50 2.37
N ALA A 398 -0.68 24.95 2.42
CA ALA A 398 -0.23 23.92 1.48
C ALA A 398 -1.18 22.70 1.47
N MET A 399 -1.86 22.41 2.59
CA MET A 399 -2.83 21.31 2.69
C MET A 399 -4.02 21.43 1.72
N LEU A 400 -4.26 22.62 1.16
CA LEU A 400 -5.34 22.88 0.20
C LEU A 400 -4.95 22.56 -1.25
N SER A 401 -3.74 22.06 -1.49
CA SER A 401 -3.30 21.69 -2.84
C SER A 401 -3.84 20.31 -3.24
N ARG A 402 -4.49 20.24 -4.40
CA ARG A 402 -5.00 18.99 -5.02
C ARG A 402 -4.05 18.40 -6.08
N SER A 403 -2.78 18.76 -6.04
CA SER A 403 -1.76 18.39 -7.04
C SER A 403 -1.78 16.90 -7.39
N ALA A 404 -1.49 16.56 -8.64
CA ALA A 404 -1.25 15.20 -9.11
C ALA A 404 0.16 15.04 -9.70
N ALA A 405 0.68 13.82 -9.67
CA ALA A 405 1.96 13.50 -10.30
C ALA A 405 1.94 12.03 -10.75
N GLY A 406 2.54 11.77 -11.91
CA GLY A 406 2.62 10.42 -12.45
C GLY A 406 3.30 10.36 -13.81
N ILE A 407 3.41 9.15 -14.32
CA ILE A 407 4.13 8.82 -15.54
C ILE A 407 3.13 8.55 -16.66
N ARG A 408 3.44 9.06 -17.85
CA ARG A 408 2.77 8.78 -19.11
C ARG A 408 3.83 8.42 -20.14
N GLY A 409 3.83 7.18 -20.66
CA GLY A 409 4.92 6.68 -21.49
C GLY A 409 6.28 6.82 -20.79
N SER A 410 7.20 7.57 -21.39
CA SER A 410 8.51 7.89 -20.83
C SER A 410 8.60 9.27 -20.16
N THR A 411 7.46 9.93 -19.92
CA THR A 411 7.40 11.29 -19.39
C THR A 411 6.88 11.31 -17.95
N LEU A 412 7.62 11.95 -17.06
CA LEU A 412 7.13 12.27 -15.72
C LEU A 412 6.36 13.60 -15.74
N ILE A 413 5.15 13.62 -15.22
CA ILE A 413 4.30 14.81 -15.13
C ILE A 413 4.09 15.15 -13.65
N ILE A 414 4.33 16.41 -13.26
CA ILE A 414 4.18 16.88 -11.88
C ILE A 414 3.40 18.21 -11.87
N ASN A 415 2.27 18.24 -11.17
CA ASN A 415 1.57 19.49 -10.92
C ASN A 415 2.17 20.21 -9.69
N MET A 416 2.55 21.46 -9.86
CA MET A 416 3.08 22.31 -8.80
C MET A 416 2.19 23.54 -8.57
N PRO A 417 2.22 24.14 -7.37
CA PRO A 417 1.47 25.36 -7.09
C PRO A 417 1.88 26.52 -7.99
N GLY A 418 0.94 27.42 -8.27
CA GLY A 418 1.16 28.60 -9.11
C GLY A 418 1.93 29.74 -8.44
N ASN A 419 2.48 29.55 -7.24
CA ASN A 419 3.26 30.56 -6.52
C ASN A 419 4.78 30.36 -6.80
N PRO A 420 5.53 31.38 -7.26
CA PRO A 420 6.94 31.25 -7.61
C PRO A 420 7.84 30.70 -6.49
N ASN A 421 7.56 31.03 -5.23
CA ASN A 421 8.34 30.54 -4.09
C ASN A 421 8.05 29.05 -3.84
N ALA A 422 6.77 28.67 -3.88
CA ALA A 422 6.34 27.29 -3.71
C ALA A 422 6.92 26.36 -4.78
N VAL A 423 7.12 26.85 -6.01
CA VAL A 423 7.80 26.09 -7.07
C VAL A 423 9.25 25.77 -6.70
N ALA A 424 10.00 26.75 -6.20
CA ALA A 424 11.39 26.55 -5.80
C ALA A 424 11.51 25.56 -4.63
N GLU A 425 10.60 25.66 -3.66
CA GLU A 425 10.51 24.75 -2.52
C GLU A 425 10.19 23.32 -2.95
N CYS A 426 9.14 23.14 -3.75
CA CYS A 426 8.73 21.83 -4.26
C CYS A 426 9.83 21.18 -5.10
N MET A 427 10.47 21.95 -5.98
CA MET A 427 11.61 21.44 -6.76
C MET A 427 12.76 21.04 -5.83
N GLY A 428 13.14 21.90 -4.89
CA GLY A 428 14.21 21.60 -3.92
C GLY A 428 13.97 20.30 -3.15
N ALA A 429 12.72 20.06 -2.75
CA ALA A 429 12.29 18.83 -2.08
C ALA A 429 12.46 17.57 -2.95
N LEU A 430 12.20 17.69 -4.26
CA LEU A 430 12.23 16.57 -5.20
C LEU A 430 13.61 16.29 -5.81
N LEU A 431 14.51 17.28 -5.86
CA LEU A 431 15.85 17.17 -6.46
C LEU A 431 16.62 15.88 -6.08
N PRO A 432 16.65 15.42 -4.80
CA PRO A 432 17.42 14.24 -4.42
C PRO A 432 17.00 12.95 -5.12
N ALA A 433 15.71 12.82 -5.47
CA ALA A 433 15.16 11.61 -6.08
C ALA A 433 14.91 11.76 -7.59
N LEU A 434 14.73 12.98 -8.09
CA LEU A 434 14.25 13.24 -9.44
C LEU A 434 15.23 12.76 -10.53
N LYS A 435 16.55 12.91 -10.33
CA LYS A 435 17.58 12.40 -11.26
C LYS A 435 17.49 10.88 -11.42
N HIS A 436 17.34 10.16 -10.31
CA HIS A 436 17.25 8.70 -10.34
C HIS A 436 15.94 8.25 -11.00
N GLY A 437 14.82 8.90 -10.64
CA GLY A 437 13.51 8.61 -11.23
C GLY A 437 13.48 8.78 -12.75
N LEU A 438 14.00 9.90 -13.25
CA LEU A 438 14.05 10.17 -14.70
C LEU A 438 14.93 9.15 -15.44
N LYS A 439 16.05 8.73 -14.84
CA LYS A 439 16.90 7.68 -15.41
C LYS A 439 16.19 6.32 -15.46
N GLN A 440 15.43 5.96 -14.44
CA GLN A 440 14.65 4.73 -14.41
C GLN A 440 13.54 4.73 -15.47
N ILE A 441 12.85 5.86 -15.65
CA ILE A 441 11.79 6.00 -16.66
C ILE A 441 12.34 5.86 -18.08
N ARG A 442 13.57 6.35 -18.33
CA ARG A 442 14.29 6.18 -19.61
C ARG A 442 14.81 4.76 -19.87
N GLY A 443 14.89 3.91 -18.85
CA GLY A 443 15.48 2.56 -18.92
C GLY A 443 17.01 2.55 -18.69
N ASP A 444 17.49 1.74 -17.74
CA ASP A 444 18.92 1.66 -17.38
C ASP A 444 19.61 0.47 -18.09
N LYS A 445 20.73 0.73 -18.79
CA LYS A 445 21.47 -0.24 -19.62
C LYS A 445 22.22 -1.34 -18.84
N ARG A 446 21.92 -1.55 -17.56
CA ARG A 446 22.63 -2.53 -16.69
C ARG A 446 21.98 -3.92 -16.62
N GLU A 447 20.84 -4.14 -17.28
CA GLU A 447 20.30 -5.49 -17.43
C GLU A 447 21.07 -6.25 -18.52
N LYS A 448 21.96 -7.16 -18.11
CA LYS A 448 22.62 -8.13 -19.02
C LYS A 448 21.63 -9.11 -19.69
N HIS A 449 20.38 -9.13 -19.24
CA HIS A 449 19.25 -9.80 -19.88
C HIS A 449 18.02 -8.90 -19.73
N PRO A 450 17.58 -8.19 -20.78
CA PRO A 450 16.44 -7.30 -20.67
C PRO A 450 15.18 -8.16 -20.51
N ARG A 451 14.61 -8.18 -19.29
CA ARG A 451 13.20 -8.57 -19.10
C ARG A 451 12.28 -7.37 -19.22
N HIS A 452 12.85 -6.17 -19.24
CA HIS A 452 12.12 -4.91 -19.37
C HIS A 452 12.18 -4.41 -20.81
N VAL A 453 11.04 -4.44 -21.49
CA VAL A 453 10.84 -3.70 -22.75
C VAL A 453 10.78 -2.21 -22.38
N PRO A 454 11.53 -1.31 -23.05
CA PRO A 454 11.37 0.14 -22.85
C PRO A 454 9.89 0.52 -22.98
N HIS A 455 9.35 1.39 -22.13
CA HIS A 455 7.92 1.72 -22.17
C HIS A 455 7.45 2.27 -23.54
N VAL A 456 8.38 2.82 -24.32
CA VAL A 456 8.20 3.26 -25.72
C VAL A 456 7.88 2.10 -26.67
N ASP A 457 8.45 0.91 -26.43
CA ASP A 457 8.31 -0.27 -27.28
C ASP A 457 7.25 -1.25 -26.73
N ALA A 458 6.64 -0.93 -25.58
CA ALA A 458 5.55 -1.71 -25.03
C ALA A 458 4.29 -1.44 -25.85
N VAL A 459 3.83 -2.44 -26.60
CA VAL A 459 2.49 -2.43 -27.22
C VAL A 459 1.47 -2.07 -26.14
N PRO A 460 0.50 -1.16 -26.38
CA PRO A 460 -0.52 -0.82 -25.41
C PRO A 460 -1.24 -2.10 -25.01
N ALA A 461 -0.90 -2.64 -23.85
CA ALA A 461 -1.41 -3.92 -23.39
C ALA A 461 -2.68 -3.62 -22.59
N ASP A 462 -3.80 -4.08 -23.11
CA ASP A 462 -4.94 -4.41 -22.25
C ASP A 462 -4.43 -5.43 -21.23
N VAL A 463 -4.29 -4.98 -20.00
CA VAL A 463 -3.69 -5.70 -18.86
C VAL A 463 -4.39 -7.06 -18.63
N TRP A 464 -5.59 -7.22 -19.17
CA TRP A 464 -6.35 -8.46 -19.13
C TRP A 464 -5.78 -9.58 -20.00
N GLU A 465 -5.32 -9.28 -21.22
CA GLU A 465 -4.92 -10.31 -22.19
C GLU A 465 -3.59 -10.99 -21.81
N GLN A 466 -2.72 -10.25 -21.13
CA GLN A 466 -1.46 -10.77 -20.57
C GLN A 466 -1.70 -11.70 -19.38
N SER A 467 -2.66 -11.36 -18.51
CA SER A 467 -3.05 -12.20 -17.37
C SER A 467 -3.78 -13.47 -17.81
N TYR A 468 -4.57 -13.39 -18.89
CA TYR A 468 -5.25 -14.52 -19.52
C TYR A 468 -4.28 -15.48 -20.22
N ARG A 469 -3.29 -14.98 -20.96
CA ARG A 469 -2.27 -15.83 -21.61
C ARG A 469 -1.33 -16.52 -20.62
N LEU A 470 -1.03 -15.87 -19.49
CA LEU A 470 -0.24 -16.46 -18.40
C LEU A 470 -0.99 -17.55 -17.62
N SER A 471 -2.32 -17.59 -17.68
CA SER A 471 -3.15 -18.61 -17.02
C SER A 471 -3.63 -19.74 -17.93
N THR A 472 -3.45 -19.61 -19.25
CA THR A 472 -3.93 -20.57 -20.27
C THR A 472 -2.79 -21.27 -21.03
N ALA A 473 -1.53 -21.01 -20.71
CA ALA A 473 -0.41 -21.74 -21.28
C ALA A 473 -0.34 -23.17 -20.71
N ASP A 474 -0.94 -24.11 -21.42
CA ASP A 474 -0.70 -25.55 -21.29
C ASP A 474 0.74 -25.87 -21.75
N ASP A 475 1.69 -25.97 -20.80
CA ASP A 475 2.98 -26.62 -21.05
C ASP A 475 2.79 -28.15 -21.01
N VAL A 476 2.32 -28.71 -22.13
CA VAL A 476 2.48 -30.12 -22.45
C VAL A 476 3.85 -30.31 -23.11
N SER A 477 4.86 -30.67 -22.33
CA SER A 477 5.93 -31.59 -22.77
C SER A 477 6.66 -32.20 -21.57
N CYS A 478 6.11 -33.31 -21.08
CA CYS A 478 6.79 -34.19 -20.14
C CYS A 478 7.81 -35.04 -20.90
N SER A 479 9.12 -34.84 -20.64
CA SER A 479 10.18 -35.73 -21.11
C SER A 479 10.71 -36.61 -19.98
N CYS A 480 9.83 -37.41 -19.37
CA CYS A 480 10.21 -38.48 -18.43
C CYS A 480 9.30 -39.70 -18.65
N CYS A 481 9.31 -40.26 -19.85
CA CYS A 481 8.87 -41.63 -20.17
C CYS A 481 9.54 -42.08 -21.49
N ASN A 482 10.80 -42.53 -21.38
CA ASN A 482 11.38 -43.72 -22.02
C ASN A 482 12.82 -43.89 -21.55
#